data_AF-A0A662TED1-F1
#
_entry.id   AF-A0A662TED1-F1
#
_cell.length_a   1.000
_cell.length_b   1.000
_cell.length_c   1.000
_cell.angle_alpha   90.00
_cell.angle_beta   90.00
_cell.angle_gamma   90.00
#
_symmetry.space_group_name_H-M   'P 1'
#
loop_
_entity.id
_entity.type
_entity.pdbx_description
1 polymer ?
#
loop_
_entity_poly.entity_id
_entity_poly.type
_entity_poly.pdbx_seq_one_letter_code
_entity_poly.pdbx_strand_id
1 'polypeptide(L)' 'MGEKTKVSALSSKSRSLKTTIPIEVAEAMGIKAGSWLDWEIREINGERVIVVRKID' A
#
# COMPACT_ATOMS: atom_id res chain seq x y z
N MET A 1 8.53 -3.67 -14.99
CA MET A 1 7.57 -2.59 -14.64
C MET A 1 6.29 -3.26 -14.17
N GLY A 2 5.93 -3.11 -12.89
CA GLY A 2 4.81 -3.85 -12.28
C GLY A 2 3.44 -3.19 -12.45
N GLU A 3 2.46 -3.77 -11.77
CA GLU A 3 1.09 -3.25 -11.68
C GLU A 3 1.05 -1.85 -11.06
N LYS A 4 0.14 -1.00 -11.55
CA LYS A 4 -0.04 0.38 -11.07
C LYS A 4 -1.48 0.60 -10.68
N THR A 5 -1.70 1.24 -9.54
CA THR A 5 -3.03 1.61 -9.08
C THR A 5 -3.08 3.10 -8.78
N LYS A 6 -4.28 3.68 -8.86
CA LYS A 6 -4.51 5.11 -8.58
C LYS A 6 -5.07 5.27 -7.18
N VAL A 7 -4.55 6.24 -6.43
CA VAL A 7 -5.11 6.60 -5.12
C VAL A 7 -6.42 7.39 -5.28
N SER A 8 -7.34 7.17 -4.34
CA SER A 8 -8.58 7.92 -4.20
C SER A 8 -8.77 8.33 -2.74
N ALA A 9 -9.60 9.33 -2.47
CA ALA A 9 -9.97 9.65 -1.10
C ALA A 9 -10.71 8.46 -0.46
N LEU A 10 -10.43 8.16 0.81
CA LEU A 10 -11.18 7.13 1.54
C LEU A 10 -12.67 7.47 1.60
N SER A 11 -12.97 8.73 1.90
CA SER A 11 -14.30 9.35 1.86
C SER A 11 -14.17 10.86 1.67
N SER A 12 -15.26 11.54 1.36
CA SER A 12 -15.30 13.00 1.21
C SER A 12 -14.96 13.79 2.48
N LYS A 13 -15.00 13.14 3.65
CA LYS A 13 -14.73 13.74 4.96
C LYS A 13 -13.39 13.29 5.57
N SER A 14 -12.73 12.30 4.97
CA SER A 14 -11.48 11.74 5.49
C SER A 14 -10.27 12.43 4.88
N ARG A 15 -9.21 12.63 5.69
CA ARG A 15 -7.89 13.05 5.22
C ARG A 15 -7.01 11.89 4.73
N SER A 16 -7.52 10.66 4.75
CA SER A 16 -6.79 9.47 4.29
C SER A 16 -7.10 9.12 2.84
N LEU A 17 -6.09 8.55 2.18
CA LEU A 17 -6.20 7.99 0.84
C LEU A 17 -6.32 6.48 0.92
N LYS A 18 -6.97 5.89 -0.08
CA LYS A 18 -7.00 4.45 -0.31
C LYS A 18 -6.60 4.16 -1.75
N THR A 19 -6.01 2.99 -1.96
CA THR A 19 -5.84 2.43 -3.30
C THR A 19 -6.07 0.93 -3.23
N THR A 20 -6.30 0.34 -4.40
CA THR A 20 -6.36 -1.11 -4.53
C THR A 20 -4.94 -1.66 -4.45
N ILE A 21 -4.73 -2.68 -3.62
CA ILE A 21 -3.56 -3.53 -3.71
C ILE A 21 -3.89 -4.56 -4.80
N PRO A 22 -3.13 -4.62 -5.91
CA PRO A 22 -3.35 -5.62 -6.93
C PRO A 22 -3.32 -7.04 -6.35
N ILE A 23 -4.14 -7.95 -6.91
CA ILE A 23 -4.35 -9.27 -6.30
C ILE A 23 -3.06 -10.09 -6.27
N GLU A 24 -2.22 -10.02 -7.32
CA GLU A 24 -0.94 -10.74 -7.36
C GLU A 24 -0.01 -10.27 -6.24
N VAL A 25 0.01 -8.98 -5.94
CA VAL A 25 0.80 -8.40 -4.83
C VAL A 25 0.23 -8.85 -3.49
N ALA A 26 -1.09 -8.83 -3.32
CA ALA A 26 -1.74 -9.24 -2.08
C ALA A 26 -1.48 -10.73 -1.79
N GLU A 27 -1.62 -11.60 -2.78
CA GLU A 27 -1.36 -13.04 -2.67
C GLU A 27 0.11 -13.32 -2.36
N ALA A 28 1.04 -12.70 -3.11
CA ALA A 28 2.47 -12.87 -2.88
C ALA A 28 2.92 -12.42 -1.48
N MET A 29 2.25 -11.42 -0.91
CA MET A 29 2.54 -10.89 0.43
C MET A 29 1.67 -11.50 1.54
N GLY A 30 0.75 -12.41 1.21
CA GLY A 30 -0.19 -13.00 2.17
C GLY A 30 -1.12 -11.98 2.84
N ILE A 31 -1.43 -10.87 2.16
CA ILE A 31 -2.31 -9.81 2.68
C ILE A 31 -3.76 -10.18 2.42
N LYS A 32 -4.60 -10.06 3.45
CA LYS A 32 -6.05 -10.29 3.36
C LYS A 32 -6.83 -9.17 4.04
N ALA A 33 -8.15 -9.16 3.84
CA ALA A 33 -9.02 -8.26 4.57
C ALA A 33 -8.83 -8.47 6.09
N GLY A 34 -8.54 -7.38 6.80
CA GLY A 34 -8.25 -7.40 8.23
C GLY A 34 -6.77 -7.57 8.61
N SER A 35 -5.87 -7.79 7.65
CA SER A 35 -4.42 -7.79 7.94
C SER A 35 -3.93 -6.45 8.44
N TRP A 36 -2.95 -6.49 9.33
CA TRP A 36 -2.28 -5.29 9.83
C TRP A 36 -1.04 -5.00 9.00
N LEU A 37 -0.93 -3.74 8.57
CA LEU A 37 0.18 -3.26 7.76
C LEU A 37 0.90 -2.12 8.49
N ASP A 38 2.21 -2.25 8.58
CA ASP A 38 3.13 -1.21 9.05
C ASP A 38 3.74 -0.48 7.86
N TRP A 39 3.91 0.84 7.99
CA TRP A 39 4.27 1.73 6.89
C TRP A 39 5.47 2.59 7.27
N GLU A 40 6.46 2.66 6.39
CA GLU A 40 7.61 3.55 6.53
C GLU A 40 7.94 4.22 5.20
N ILE A 41 8.56 5.41 5.25
CA ILE A 41 9.08 6.10 4.07
C ILE A 41 10.59 5.92 4.07
N ARG A 42 11.14 5.49 2.94
CA ARG A 42 12.58 5.37 2.71
C ARG A 42 12.98 6.12 1.44
N GLU A 43 14.28 6.38 1.32
CA GLU A 43 14.87 6.91 0.09
C GLU A 43 15.72 5.82 -0.56
N ILE A 44 15.41 5.47 -1.80
CA ILE A 44 16.11 4.44 -2.58
C ILE A 44 16.46 5.06 -3.93
N ASN A 45 17.75 5.16 -4.25
CA ASN A 45 18.25 5.76 -5.50
C ASN A 45 17.71 7.18 -5.77
N GLY A 46 17.53 8.00 -4.72
CA GLY A 46 16.97 9.35 -4.82
C GLY A 46 15.44 9.41 -4.97
N GLU A 47 14.76 8.26 -4.96
CA GLU A 47 13.30 8.20 -4.98
C GLU A 47 12.75 7.93 -3.57
N ARG A 48 11.70 8.67 -3.19
CA ARG A 48 10.94 8.36 -1.97
C ARG A 48 10.05 7.15 -2.22
N VAL A 49 10.30 6.08 -1.48
CA VAL A 49 9.57 4.82 -1.57
C VAL A 49 8.82 4.58 -0.26
N ILE A 50 7.57 4.16 -0.37
CA ILE A 50 6.80 3.66 0.78
C ILE A 50 7.09 2.16 0.89
N VAL A 51 7.56 1.72 2.05
CA VAL A 51 7.71 0.30 2.38
C VAL A 51 6.55 -0.09 3.27
N VAL A 52 5.84 -1.14 2.88
CA VAL A 52 4.68 -1.67 3.60
C VAL A 52 5.00 -3.10 4.04
N ARG A 53 4.86 -3.39 5.33
CA ARG A 53 5.13 -4.71 5.92
C ARG A 53 3.87 -5.26 6.57
N LYS A 54 3.54 -6.52 6.29
CA LYS A 54 2.53 -7.26 7.07
C LYS A 54 3.11 -7.58 8.45
N ILE A 55 2.34 -7.35 9.52
CA ILE A 55 2.83 -7.50 10.91
C ILE A 55 2.01 -8.49 11.75
N ASP A 56 1.06 -9.19 11.14
CA ASP A 56 0.30 -10.30 11.72
C ASP A 56 0.57 -11.63 10.99
#